data_AF-A0A9X5YU24-F1
#
_entry.id   AF-A0A9X5YU24-F1
#
_cell.length_a   1.000
_cell.length_b   1.000
_cell.length_c   1.000
_cell.angle_alpha   90.00
_cell.angle_beta   90.00
_cell.angle_gamma   90.00
#
_symmetry.space_group_name_H-M   'P 1'
#
loop_
_entity.id
_entity.type
_entity.pdbx_description
1 polymer ?
#
loop_
_entity_poly.entity_id
_entity_poly.type
_entity_poly.pdbx_seq_one_letter_code
_entity_poly.pdbx_strand_id
1 'polypeptide(L)' 'MYYPVLDATVGRPYALYVHGNSDTTGAVRGVETIVTGLKWKRPREPLSIVGDLEAAAREACWELGATVAASLMTD' A
#
# COMPACT_ATOMS: atom_id res chain seq x y z
N MET A 1 -10.66 -9.23 -18.21
CA MET A 1 -9.48 -10.10 -17.97
C MET A 1 -9.28 -10.18 -16.45
N TYR A 2 -9.96 -11.10 -15.76
CA TYR A 2 -9.97 -11.17 -14.27
C TYR A 2 -9.36 -12.47 -13.75
N TYR A 3 -9.53 -13.58 -14.46
CA TYR A 3 -9.10 -14.91 -14.01
C TYR A 3 -7.59 -15.22 -14.12
N PRO A 4 -6.84 -14.82 -15.16
CA PRO A 4 -5.43 -15.22 -15.29
C PRO A 4 -4.49 -14.59 -14.24
N VAL A 5 -4.86 -13.41 -13.71
CA VAL A 5 -4.03 -12.67 -12.75
C VAL A 5 -4.39 -12.97 -11.29
N LEU A 6 -5.56 -13.59 -11.05
CA LEU A 6 -6.04 -13.88 -9.71
C LEU A 6 -5.10 -14.85 -8.99
N ASP A 7 -4.68 -15.92 -9.67
CA ASP A 7 -3.74 -16.90 -9.09
C ASP A 7 -2.28 -16.44 -9.22
N ALA A 8 -1.92 -15.77 -10.32
CA ALA A 8 -0.54 -15.35 -10.60
C ALA A 8 0.01 -14.27 -9.65
N THR A 9 -0.85 -13.66 -8.84
CA THR A 9 -0.49 -12.56 -7.95
C THR A 9 -0.78 -12.82 -6.47
N VAL A 10 -1.25 -14.03 -6.12
CA VAL A 10 -1.50 -14.41 -4.73
C VAL A 10 -0.23 -14.22 -3.91
N GLY A 11 -0.37 -13.59 -2.75
CA GLY A 11 0.71 -13.41 -1.79
C GLY A 11 1.69 -12.28 -2.10
N ARG A 12 1.54 -11.56 -3.23
CA ARG A 12 2.42 -10.44 -3.57
C ARG A 12 2.37 -9.36 -2.47
N PRO A 13 3.52 -8.88 -1.97
CA PRO A 13 3.54 -7.78 -1.04
C PRO A 13 3.17 -6.47 -1.75
N TYR A 14 2.50 -5.56 -1.04
CA TYR A 14 2.22 -4.21 -1.53
C TYR A 14 2.40 -3.15 -0.44
N ALA A 15 2.58 -1.91 -0.87
CA ALA A 15 2.54 -0.71 -0.04
C ALA A 15 1.36 0.16 -0.46
N LEU A 16 0.76 0.89 0.47
CA LEU A 16 -0.28 1.89 0.17
C LEU A 16 0.05 3.21 0.86
N TYR A 17 0.10 4.27 0.05
CA TYR A 17 0.15 5.64 0.50
C TYR A 17 -1.07 6.38 -0.06
N VAL A 18 -1.75 7.15 0.79
CA VAL A 18 -2.89 7.96 0.41
C VAL A 18 -2.71 9.36 0.98
N HIS A 19 -2.78 10.36 0.12
CA HIS A 19 -2.95 11.74 0.50
C HIS A 19 -4.40 12.18 0.30
N GLY A 20 -4.95 12.87 1.29
CA GLY A 20 -6.30 13.40 1.24
C GLY A 20 -6.35 14.84 1.76
N ASN A 21 -7.37 15.59 1.35
CA ASN A 21 -7.56 16.96 1.83
C ASN A 21 -8.20 17.01 3.24
N SER A 22 -9.15 16.10 3.51
CA SER A 22 -9.86 16.07 4.80
C SER A 22 -9.92 14.68 5.44
N ASP A 23 -9.84 13.62 4.62
CA ASP A 23 -9.84 12.23 5.07
C ASP A 23 -9.26 11.33 3.95
N THR A 24 -8.77 10.16 4.33
CA THR A 24 -8.24 9.10 3.44
C THR A 24 -8.98 7.77 3.62
N THR A 25 -9.87 7.64 4.61
CA THR A 25 -10.49 6.37 5.05
C THR A 25 -11.18 5.63 3.91
N GLY A 26 -11.97 6.35 3.09
CA GLY A 26 -12.68 5.74 1.96
C GLY A 26 -11.73 5.15 0.90
N ALA A 27 -10.65 5.86 0.58
CA ALA A 27 -9.66 5.42 -0.39
C ALA A 27 -8.89 4.19 0.14
N VAL A 28 -8.48 4.22 1.42
CA VAL A 28 -7.82 3.07 2.07
C VAL A 28 -8.74 1.84 2.02
N ARG A 29 -10.00 1.97 2.45
CA ARG A 29 -10.97 0.85 2.43
C ARG A 29 -11.21 0.30 1.03
N GLY A 30 -11.27 1.17 0.02
CA GLY A 30 -11.45 0.76 -1.38
C GLY A 30 -10.29 -0.11 -1.86
N VAL A 31 -9.06 0.32 -1.62
CA VAL A 31 -7.87 -0.46 -1.98
C VAL A 31 -7.81 -1.77 -1.18
N GLU A 32 -8.07 -1.74 0.12
CA GLU A 32 -8.08 -2.92 0.99
C GLU A 32 -9.11 -3.97 0.54
N THR A 33 -10.27 -3.53 0.07
CA THR A 33 -11.29 -4.42 -0.50
C THR A 33 -10.77 -5.15 -1.74
N ILE A 34 -10.09 -4.44 -2.64
CA ILE A 34 -9.52 -5.00 -3.88
C ILE A 34 -8.40 -5.99 -3.56
N VAL A 35 -7.41 -5.57 -2.77
CA VAL A 35 -6.22 -6.38 -2.47
C VAL A 35 -6.55 -7.60 -1.60
N THR A 36 -7.62 -7.55 -0.81
CA THR A 36 -8.18 -8.73 -0.13
C THR A 36 -8.66 -9.76 -1.15
N GLY A 37 -9.42 -9.33 -2.17
CA GLY A 37 -9.86 -10.21 -3.26
C GLY A 37 -8.70 -10.82 -4.05
N LEU A 38 -7.60 -10.07 -4.21
CA LEU A 38 -6.37 -10.52 -4.87
C LEU A 38 -5.43 -11.35 -3.96
N LYS A 39 -5.75 -11.47 -2.66
CA LYS A 39 -4.92 -12.15 -1.66
C LYS A 39 -3.49 -11.59 -1.59
N TRP A 40 -3.31 -10.29 -1.76
CA TRP A 40 -2.01 -9.64 -1.59
C TRP A 40 -1.69 -9.46 -0.11
N LYS A 41 -0.40 -9.41 0.22
CA LYS A 41 0.10 -9.27 1.59
C LYS A 41 0.45 -7.82 1.87
N ARG A 42 0.05 -7.32 3.04
CA ARG A 42 0.35 -5.97 3.51
C ARG A 42 1.42 -6.05 4.63
N PRO A 43 2.71 -5.78 4.35
CA PRO A 43 3.76 -5.88 5.36
C PRO A 43 3.74 -4.72 6.38
N ARG A 44 3.13 -3.58 6.00
CA ARG A 44 3.03 -2.35 6.80
C ARG A 44 1.65 -1.73 6.61
N GLU A 45 1.16 -1.05 7.65
CA GLU A 45 -0.08 -0.28 7.57
C GLU A 45 0.00 0.81 6.47
N PRO A 46 -1.13 1.18 5.83
CA PRO A 46 -1.17 2.25 4.84
C PRO A 46 -0.76 3.58 5.45
N LEU A 47 0.07 4.34 4.73
CA LEU A 47 0.43 5.70 5.11
C LEU A 47 -0.68 6.65 4.66
N SER A 48 -1.41 7.21 5.62
CA SER A 48 -2.44 8.23 5.37
C SER A 48 -1.92 9.60 5.78
N ILE A 49 -1.94 10.55 4.84
CA ILE A 49 -1.53 11.95 5.09
C ILE A 49 -2.70 12.86 4.73
N VAL A 50 -3.06 13.73 5.67
CA VAL A 50 -4.08 14.76 5.49
C VAL A 50 -3.43 16.12 5.73
N GLY A 51 -3.78 17.12 4.91
CA GLY A 51 -3.16 18.43 4.96
C GLY A 51 -1.91 18.53 4.10
N ASP A 52 -0.96 19.40 4.45
CA ASP A 52 0.16 19.72 3.58
C ASP A 52 1.23 18.60 3.52
N LEU A 53 1.86 18.46 2.34
CA LEU A 53 2.95 17.51 2.11
C LEU A 53 4.29 18.12 2.49
N GLU A 54 4.68 17.93 3.74
CA GLU A 54 5.96 18.40 4.26
C GLU A 54 7.09 17.37 4.11
N ALA A 55 8.32 17.76 4.51
CA ALA A 55 9.48 16.86 4.45
C ALA A 55 9.27 15.54 5.22
N ALA A 56 8.52 15.56 6.32
CA ALA A 56 8.17 14.36 7.08
C ALA A 56 7.29 13.38 6.28
N ALA A 57 6.41 13.88 5.41
CA ALA A 57 5.60 13.05 4.52
C ALA A 57 6.48 12.31 3.51
N ARG A 58 7.47 13.01 2.94
CA ARG A 58 8.45 12.41 2.02
C ARG A 58 9.27 11.33 2.71
N GLU A 59 9.72 11.58 3.94
CA GLU A 59 10.48 10.60 4.71
C GLU A 59 9.64 9.36 5.05
N ALA A 60 8.39 9.55 5.48
CA ALA A 60 7.48 8.44 5.75
C ALA A 60 7.21 7.59 4.49
N CYS A 61 7.06 8.22 3.32
CA CYS A 61 6.95 7.50 2.05
C CYS A 61 8.24 6.74 1.70
N TRP A 62 9.40 7.33 1.98
CA TRP A 62 10.70 6.67 1.76
C TRP A 62 10.83 5.42 2.63
N GLU A 63 10.54 5.52 3.94
CA GLU A 63 10.56 4.40 4.88
C GLU A 63 9.56 3.29 4.53
N LEU A 64 8.36 3.67 4.07
CA LEU A 64 7.35 2.72 3.59
C LEU A 64 7.89 1.93 2.39
N GLY A 65 8.46 2.63 1.40
CA GLY A 65 9.07 2.01 0.22
C GLY A 65 10.25 1.12 0.57
N ALA A 66 11.16 1.60 1.43
CA ALA A 66 12.32 0.86 1.90
C ALA A 66 11.92 -0.42 2.63
N THR A 67 10.91 -0.37 3.50
CA THR A 67 10.41 -1.56 4.21
C THR A 67 9.84 -2.59 3.24
N VAL A 68 9.06 -2.18 2.24
CA VAL A 68 8.49 -3.12 1.27
C VAL A 68 9.56 -3.68 0.33
N ALA A 69 10.53 -2.86 -0.10
CA ALA A 69 11.68 -3.33 -0.86
C ALA A 69 12.49 -4.37 -0.07
N ALA A 70 12.74 -4.12 1.22
CA ALA A 70 13.38 -5.09 2.11
C ALA A 70 12.61 -6.41 2.20
N SER A 71 11.28 -6.38 2.20
CA SER A 71 10.46 -7.61 2.21
C SER A 71 10.53 -8.42 0.90
N LEU A 72 11.01 -7.82 -0.19
CA LEU A 72 11.18 -8.49 -1.48
C LEU A 72 12.56 -9.14 -1.64
N MET A 73 13.56 -8.65 -0.89
CA MET A 73 14.88 -9.24 -0.85
C MET A 73 14.79 -10.53 -0.02
N THR A 74 14.61 -11.65 -0.71
CA THR A 74 14.71 -12.99 -0.12
C THR A 74 16.19 -13.38 -0.12
N ASP A 75 16.69 -14.05 0.92
CA ASP A 75 17.99 -14.73 0.90
C ASP A 75 18.04 -15.83 -0.18
#